data_AF-A0A0F9A0J1-F1
#
_entry.id   AF-A0A0F9A0J1-F1
#
_cell.length_a   1.000
_cell.length_b   1.000
_cell.length_c   1.000
_cell.angle_alpha   90.00
_cell.angle_beta   90.00
_cell.angle_gamma   90.00
#
_symmetry.space_group_name_H-M   'P 1'
#
loop_
_entity.id
_entity.type
_entity.pdbx_description
1 polymer ?
#
loop_
_entity_poly.entity_id
_entity_poly.type
_entity_poly.pdbx_seq_one_letter_code
_entity_poly.pdbx_strand_id
1 'polypeptide(L)'
;HDAVDIFLGTSADCNGDGTPDECEIDENSQAPGGPFFCTEDCDPDCNDNGIPDECEADCNATDIPDDCDIADQTSNDVNSNGIPDECDLADGISVDTDGDGLLNECDPDADGDTILDEFPPVLG
;
A
#
# COMPACT_ATOMS: atom_id res chain seq x y z
N HIS A 1 12.73 -15.35 -25.65
CA HIS A 1 12.86 -15.02 -24.23
C HIS A 1 11.91 -15.94 -23.53
N ASP A 2 12.50 -16.81 -22.73
CA ASP A 2 12.34 -18.26 -22.78
C ASP A 2 11.30 -18.71 -21.74
N ALA A 3 10.31 -19.50 -22.15
CA ALA A 3 9.28 -20.10 -21.27
C ALA A 3 9.86 -21.04 -20.18
N VAL A 4 11.19 -21.11 -20.09
CA VAL A 4 11.98 -21.84 -19.11
C VAL A 4 12.18 -21.01 -17.83
N ASP A 5 12.22 -19.66 -17.89
CA ASP A 5 12.40 -18.81 -16.69
C ASP A 5 11.13 -18.76 -15.81
N ILE A 6 9.94 -18.78 -16.42
CA ILE A 6 8.64 -18.88 -15.71
C ILE A 6 8.48 -20.25 -15.02
N PHE A 7 9.08 -21.31 -15.58
CA PHE A 7 9.01 -22.68 -15.05
C PHE A 7 10.11 -23.03 -14.02
N LEU A 8 11.23 -22.30 -14.02
CA LEU A 8 12.34 -22.46 -13.06
C LEU A 8 12.34 -21.41 -11.93
N GLY A 9 11.49 -20.37 -12.04
CA GLY A 9 11.11 -19.50 -10.92
C GLY A 9 12.14 -18.45 -10.52
N THR A 10 12.89 -17.88 -11.46
CA THR A 10 13.79 -16.74 -11.16
C THR A 10 13.18 -15.38 -11.43
N SER A 11 12.13 -15.30 -12.24
CA SER A 11 11.42 -14.07 -12.59
C SER A 11 9.95 -14.20 -12.20
N ALA A 12 9.41 -13.22 -11.47
CA ALA A 12 8.01 -13.18 -11.09
C ALA A 12 7.13 -12.85 -12.31
N ASP A 13 5.89 -13.33 -12.29
CA ASP A 13 4.82 -13.15 -13.28
C ASP A 13 3.53 -13.25 -12.48
N CYS A 14 3.09 -12.12 -11.92
CA CYS A 14 2.01 -12.12 -10.95
C CYS A 14 0.62 -12.18 -11.62
N ASN A 15 0.50 -11.62 -12.82
CA ASN A 15 -0.75 -11.58 -13.59
C ASN A 15 -0.99 -12.86 -14.43
N GLY A 16 0.05 -13.68 -14.58
CA GLY A 16 0.00 -14.98 -15.23
C GLY A 16 -0.14 -14.90 -16.75
N ASP A 17 0.25 -13.79 -17.38
CA ASP A 17 0.12 -13.57 -18.82
C ASP A 17 1.24 -14.28 -19.62
N GLY A 18 2.30 -14.72 -18.94
CA GLY A 18 3.47 -15.38 -19.54
C GLY A 18 4.62 -14.44 -19.89
N THR A 19 4.54 -13.19 -19.46
CA THR A 19 5.56 -12.15 -19.48
C THR A 19 6.03 -11.96 -18.03
N PRO A 20 7.34 -11.91 -17.75
CA PRO A 20 7.78 -11.61 -16.39
C PRO A 20 7.57 -10.14 -16.02
N ASP A 21 7.29 -9.85 -14.75
CA ASP A 21 7.04 -8.51 -14.22
C ASP A 21 8.12 -7.48 -14.65
N GLU A 22 9.41 -7.86 -14.63
CA GLU A 22 10.54 -7.00 -15.04
C GLU A 22 10.52 -6.58 -16.53
N CYS A 23 9.72 -7.27 -17.35
CA CYS A 23 9.50 -6.98 -18.76
C CYS A 23 8.21 -6.18 -19.00
N GLU A 24 7.40 -5.97 -17.98
CA GLU A 24 6.12 -5.24 -18.03
C GLU A 24 6.25 -3.81 -17.48
N ILE A 25 7.31 -3.52 -16.72
CA ILE A 25 7.65 -2.18 -16.23
C ILE A 25 8.32 -1.32 -17.32
N ASP A 26 7.98 -0.02 -17.37
CA ASP A 26 8.52 0.96 -18.33
C ASP A 26 10.07 0.96 -18.38
N GLU A 27 10.63 0.97 -19.59
CA GLU A 27 12.09 0.96 -19.81
C GLU A 27 12.85 2.13 -19.15
N ASN A 28 12.14 3.21 -18.79
CA ASN A 28 12.68 4.39 -18.13
C ASN A 28 12.38 4.44 -16.62
N SER A 29 11.77 3.41 -16.04
CA SER A 29 11.54 3.31 -14.60
C SER A 29 12.84 3.49 -13.82
N GLN A 30 12.75 4.14 -12.66
CA GLN A 30 13.88 4.36 -11.77
C GLN A 30 14.13 3.19 -10.81
N ALA A 31 13.29 2.16 -10.89
CA ALA A 31 13.30 1.02 -10.00
C ALA A 31 14.63 0.23 -10.03
N PRO A 32 15.01 -0.39 -8.90
CA PRO A 32 16.08 -1.38 -8.87
C PRO A 32 15.66 -2.66 -9.63
N GLY A 33 16.64 -3.44 -10.10
CA GLY A 33 16.36 -4.76 -10.69
C GLY A 33 16.32 -4.83 -12.22
N GLY A 34 16.44 -3.70 -12.92
CA GLY A 34 16.54 -3.70 -14.38
C GLY A 34 17.74 -4.48 -14.95
N PRO A 35 17.83 -4.63 -16.28
CA PRO A 35 17.19 -3.78 -17.30
C PRO A 35 15.69 -4.07 -17.49
N PHE A 36 14.90 -3.00 -17.55
CA PHE A 36 13.49 -3.02 -17.96
C PHE A 36 13.37 -2.87 -19.48
N PHE A 37 12.29 -3.37 -20.07
CA PHE A 37 12.17 -3.46 -21.53
C PHE A 37 10.81 -3.05 -22.10
N CYS A 38 9.82 -2.69 -21.28
CA CYS A 38 8.52 -2.31 -21.80
C CYS A 38 8.57 -0.91 -22.43
N THR A 39 7.98 -0.77 -23.63
CA THR A 39 7.96 0.50 -24.37
C THR A 39 6.55 0.98 -24.73
N GLU A 40 5.54 0.13 -24.63
CA GLU A 40 4.13 0.43 -24.93
C GLU A 40 3.24 -0.45 -24.03
N ASP A 41 2.13 0.11 -23.54
CA ASP A 41 1.15 -0.59 -22.67
C ASP A 41 1.80 -1.27 -21.45
N CYS A 42 2.68 -0.55 -20.75
CA CYS A 42 3.40 -1.03 -19.57
C CYS A 42 2.54 -0.97 -18.31
N ASP A 43 2.80 -1.90 -17.40
CA ASP A 43 2.16 -1.90 -16.09
C ASP A 43 2.74 -0.78 -15.22
N PRO A 44 1.89 -0.11 -14.42
CA PRO A 44 2.34 0.95 -13.54
C PRO A 44 3.16 0.38 -12.37
N ASP A 45 4.13 1.16 -11.90
CA ASP A 45 4.97 0.94 -10.71
C ASP A 45 5.08 2.30 -10.02
N CYS A 46 4.08 2.63 -9.20
CA CYS A 46 3.87 3.96 -8.65
C CYS A 46 4.90 4.35 -7.57
N ASN A 47 5.54 3.36 -6.94
CA ASN A 47 6.55 3.55 -5.90
C ASN A 47 8.00 3.33 -6.39
N ASP A 48 8.18 3.02 -7.69
CA ASP A 48 9.46 2.70 -8.33
C ASP A 48 10.23 1.58 -7.59
N ASN A 49 9.52 0.55 -7.09
CA ASN A 49 10.14 -0.53 -6.32
C ASN A 49 10.55 -1.73 -7.19
N GLY A 50 10.13 -1.75 -8.47
CA GLY A 50 10.43 -2.82 -9.43
C GLY A 50 9.42 -3.97 -9.41
N ILE A 51 8.27 -3.76 -8.79
CA ILE A 51 7.12 -4.67 -8.75
C ILE A 51 5.94 -3.87 -9.35
N PRO A 52 5.22 -4.41 -10.34
CA PRO A 52 4.02 -3.76 -10.86
C PRO A 52 2.94 -3.58 -9.79
N ASP A 53 2.17 -2.49 -9.87
CA ASP A 53 1.13 -2.13 -8.90
C ASP A 53 0.14 -3.27 -8.64
N GLU A 54 -0.27 -3.99 -9.69
CA GLU A 54 -1.21 -5.12 -9.57
C GLU A 54 -0.66 -6.33 -8.80
N CYS A 55 0.66 -6.39 -8.61
CA CYS A 55 1.35 -7.40 -7.84
C CYS A 55 1.56 -6.98 -6.37
N GLU A 56 1.17 -5.76 -6.00
CA GLU A 56 1.34 -5.21 -4.66
C GLU A 56 0.10 -5.39 -3.78
N ALA A 57 0.23 -5.03 -2.50
CA ALA A 57 -0.90 -5.07 -1.58
C ALA A 57 -1.86 -3.92 -1.90
N ASP A 58 -3.11 -4.25 -2.18
CA ASP A 58 -4.22 -3.31 -2.35
C ASP A 58 -5.38 -3.80 -1.47
N CYS A 59 -5.43 -3.27 -0.25
CA CYS A 59 -6.37 -3.69 0.77
C CYS A 59 -7.77 -3.09 0.56
N ASN A 60 -7.87 -1.96 -0.15
CA ASN A 60 -9.13 -1.25 -0.42
C ASN A 60 -9.72 -1.55 -1.81
N ALA A 61 -9.03 -2.36 -2.62
CA ALA A 61 -9.40 -2.84 -3.94
C ALA A 61 -9.66 -1.68 -4.94
N THR A 62 -8.77 -0.69 -4.95
CA THR A 62 -8.83 0.45 -5.86
C THR A 62 -7.96 0.30 -7.11
N ASP A 63 -7.26 -0.84 -7.25
CA ASP A 63 -6.20 -1.09 -8.23
C ASP A 63 -5.01 -0.12 -8.07
N ILE A 64 -4.86 0.47 -6.87
CA ILE A 64 -3.73 1.30 -6.46
C ILE A 64 -3.12 0.65 -5.22
N PRO A 65 -1.80 0.41 -5.17
CA PRO A 65 -1.14 -0.16 -4.00
C PRO A 65 -1.30 0.70 -2.75
N ASP A 66 -1.37 0.04 -1.59
CA ASP A 66 -1.51 0.63 -0.25
C ASP A 66 -0.52 1.78 0.00
N ASP A 67 0.74 1.60 -0.38
CA ASP A 67 1.80 2.58 -0.15
C ASP A 67 1.71 3.78 -1.10
N CYS A 68 1.23 3.57 -2.32
CA CYS A 68 0.93 4.63 -3.27
C CYS A 68 -0.31 5.42 -2.85
N ASP A 69 -1.33 4.75 -2.32
CA ASP A 69 -2.49 5.40 -1.74
C ASP A 69 -2.10 6.32 -0.56
N ILE A 70 -1.18 5.86 0.29
CA ILE A 70 -0.63 6.66 1.39
C ILE A 70 0.20 7.83 0.85
N ALA A 71 1.05 7.60 -0.16
CA ALA A 71 1.91 8.63 -0.74
C ALA A 71 1.10 9.75 -1.43
N ASP A 72 0.02 9.37 -2.14
CA ASP A 72 -0.87 10.29 -2.84
C ASP A 72 -1.94 10.93 -1.94
N GLN A 73 -1.96 10.57 -0.65
CA GLN A 73 -2.93 11.06 0.34
C GLN A 73 -4.39 10.76 -0.05
N THR A 74 -4.61 9.68 -0.80
CA THR A 74 -5.95 9.09 -1.00
C THR A 74 -6.36 8.30 0.25
N SER A 75 -5.37 7.75 0.95
CA SER A 75 -5.51 7.06 2.24
C SER A 75 -4.64 7.70 3.33
N ASN A 76 -5.09 7.58 4.58
CA ASN A 76 -4.30 7.98 5.75
C ASN A 76 -3.54 6.77 6.31
N ASP A 77 -2.36 7.00 6.86
CA ASP A 77 -1.59 6.03 7.65
C ASP A 77 -1.00 6.77 8.86
N VAL A 78 -1.82 6.97 9.90
CA VAL A 78 -1.42 7.80 11.05
C VAL A 78 -0.38 7.09 11.92
N ASN A 79 -0.47 5.76 12.03
CA ASN A 79 0.45 4.98 12.83
C ASN A 79 1.78 4.68 12.09
N SER A 80 1.86 5.05 10.81
CA SER A 80 3.03 4.89 9.91
C SER A 80 3.50 3.43 9.78
N ASN A 81 2.56 2.49 9.72
CA ASN A 81 2.85 1.06 9.56
C ASN A 81 2.88 0.61 8.09
N GLY A 82 2.54 1.49 7.15
CA GLY A 82 2.48 1.19 5.70
C GLY A 82 1.18 0.53 5.25
N ILE A 83 0.14 0.52 6.08
CA ILE A 83 -1.20 0.02 5.79
C ILE A 83 -2.18 1.19 5.96
N PRO A 84 -3.07 1.45 5.00
CA PRO A 84 -4.13 2.44 5.14
C PRO A 84 -4.96 2.25 6.42
N ASP A 85 -5.31 3.34 7.10
CA ASP A 85 -6.13 3.36 8.33
C ASP A 85 -7.46 2.58 8.14
N GLU A 86 -8.07 2.67 6.94
CA GLU A 86 -9.30 1.95 6.61
C GLU A 86 -9.13 0.43 6.58
N CYS A 87 -7.93 -0.03 6.25
CA CYS A 87 -7.56 -1.44 6.21
C CYS A 87 -7.10 -1.93 7.58
N ASP A 88 -6.36 -1.10 8.32
CA ASP A 88 -6.03 -1.36 9.72
C ASP A 88 -7.29 -1.55 10.57
N LEU A 89 -8.34 -0.77 10.32
CA LEU A 89 -9.64 -0.93 10.97
C LEU A 89 -10.34 -2.23 10.55
N ALA A 90 -10.31 -2.55 9.26
CA ALA A 90 -10.97 -3.73 8.71
C ALA A 90 -10.33 -5.04 9.21
N ASP A 91 -9.01 -5.06 9.34
CA ASP A 91 -8.23 -6.21 9.81
C ASP A 91 -8.12 -6.29 11.34
N GLY A 92 -8.61 -5.27 12.05
CA GLY A 92 -8.57 -5.18 13.51
C GLY A 92 -7.14 -5.02 14.06
N ILE A 93 -6.27 -4.40 13.26
CA ILE A 93 -4.93 -3.99 13.66
C ILE A 93 -5.02 -2.74 14.53
N SER A 94 -5.86 -1.78 14.12
CA SER A 94 -6.20 -0.58 14.88
C SER A 94 -7.57 -0.69 15.56
N VAL A 95 -7.83 0.24 16.47
CA VAL A 95 -9.05 0.27 17.31
C VAL A 95 -9.71 1.64 17.19
N ASP A 96 -11.02 1.66 17.02
CA ASP A 96 -11.91 2.83 17.19
C ASP A 96 -12.80 2.52 18.40
N THR A 97 -12.52 3.15 19.54
CA THR A 97 -13.18 2.81 20.82
C THR A 97 -14.51 3.54 20.99
N ASP A 98 -14.60 4.77 20.52
CA ASP A 98 -15.74 5.66 20.73
C ASP A 98 -16.76 5.60 19.57
N GLY A 99 -16.35 5.06 18.42
CA GLY A 99 -17.16 4.84 17.23
C GLY A 99 -17.35 6.08 16.38
N ASP A 100 -16.48 7.08 16.47
CA ASP A 100 -16.58 8.33 15.71
C ASP A 100 -16.03 8.23 14.27
N GLY A 101 -15.35 7.12 13.96
CA GLY A 101 -14.74 6.83 12.66
C GLY A 101 -13.29 7.27 12.52
N LEU A 102 -12.67 7.78 13.58
CA LEU A 102 -11.23 7.93 13.72
C LEU A 102 -10.67 6.75 14.52
N LEU A 103 -9.50 6.26 14.10
CA LEU A 103 -8.75 5.30 14.89
C LEU A 103 -8.25 5.98 16.16
N ASN A 104 -8.15 5.26 17.27
CA ASN A 104 -7.57 5.77 18.53
C ASN A 104 -6.17 6.41 18.33
N GLU A 105 -5.41 5.98 17.30
CA GLU A 105 -4.10 6.59 16.99
C GLU A 105 -4.22 7.98 16.32
N CYS A 106 -5.35 8.27 15.68
CA CYS A 106 -5.65 9.54 15.01
C CYS A 106 -6.79 10.36 15.67
N ASP A 107 -7.44 9.79 16.66
CA ASP A 107 -8.51 10.40 17.44
C ASP A 107 -7.94 11.24 18.59
N PRO A 108 -8.25 12.55 18.65
CA PRO A 108 -7.85 13.38 19.78
C PRO A 108 -8.70 13.18 21.06
N ASP A 109 -9.78 12.39 21.04
CA ASP A 109 -10.69 12.06 22.15
C ASP A 109 -11.06 10.56 22.10
N ALA A 110 -10.05 9.68 22.19
CA ALA A 110 -10.20 8.24 21.91
C ALA A 110 -11.23 7.48 22.77
N ASP A 111 -11.77 8.06 23.84
CA ASP A 111 -12.83 7.46 24.66
C ASP A 111 -14.20 8.18 24.55
N GLY A 112 -14.30 9.21 23.71
CA GLY A 112 -15.49 9.98 23.43
C GLY A 112 -16.06 10.69 24.66
N ASP A 113 -15.21 11.03 25.64
CA ASP A 113 -15.63 11.68 26.88
C ASP A 113 -15.71 13.22 26.77
N THR A 114 -15.38 13.77 25.59
CA THR A 114 -15.31 15.22 25.25
C THR A 114 -14.10 15.95 25.80
N ILE A 115 -13.16 15.24 26.40
CA ILE A 115 -11.87 15.73 26.87
C ILE A 115 -10.78 15.17 25.96
N LEU A 116 -10.01 16.08 25.36
CA LEU A 116 -8.93 15.63 24.48
C LEU A 116 -7.88 14.83 25.26
N ASP A 117 -7.35 13.77 24.66
CA ASP A 117 -6.32 12.88 25.25
C ASP A 117 -5.07 13.65 25.71
N GLU A 118 -4.68 14.69 24.94
CA GLU A 118 -3.57 15.58 25.25
C GLU A 118 -3.90 16.64 26.33
N PHE A 119 -5.16 16.73 26.75
CA PHE A 119 -5.67 17.52 27.87
C PHE A 119 -6.27 16.61 28.95
N PRO A 120 -5.50 15.69 29.55
CA PRO A 120 -6.03 14.87 30.62
C PRO A 120 -6.56 15.81 31.72
N PRO A 121 -7.71 15.50 32.35
CA PRO A 121 -8.28 16.36 33.36
C PRO A 121 -7.22 16.59 34.42
N VAL A 122 -6.84 17.86 34.62
CA VAL A 122 -5.95 18.27 35.70
C VAL A 122 -6.60 17.76 36.98
N LEU A 123 -6.06 16.67 37.54
CA LEU A 123 -6.48 16.12 38.82
C LEU A 123 -6.44 17.28 39.82
N GLY A 124 -7.64 17.67 40.29
CA GLY A 124 -7.83 18.75 41.26
C GLY A 124 -7.18 18.47 42.60
#